data_AF-A0A1V2PAV9-F1
#
_entry.id   AF-A0A1V2PAV9-F1
#
_cell.length_a   1.000
_cell.length_b   1.000
_cell.length_c   1.000
_cell.angle_alpha   90.00
_cell.angle_beta   90.00
_cell.angle_gamma   90.00
#
_symmetry.space_group_name_H-M   'P 1'
#
loop_
_entity.id
_entity.type
_entity.pdbx_description
1 polymer ?
#
loop_
_entity_poly.entity_id
_entity_poly.type
_entity_poly.pdbx_seq_one_letter_code
_entity_poly.pdbx_strand_id
1 'polypeptide(L)'
;MTEPSTTDTEPTAFSVFLAQHAKGRTHDELSEKLRDLILAVQDIGKAGTLTLKIGAKRVNDGQVELAAQVTTKLPDIPQASIWFATADGDLTRDDPSQIALYEENRNR
;
A
#
# COMPACT_ATOMS: atom_id res chain seq x y z
N MET A 1 56.40 17.15 9.75
CA MET A 1 55.86 15.99 9.02
C MET A 1 54.40 15.90 9.45
N THR A 2 53.49 16.43 8.63
CA THR A 2 52.08 16.65 9.01
C THR A 2 51.27 15.40 8.69
N GLU A 3 50.50 14.95 9.68
CA GLU A 3 49.63 13.77 9.64
C GLU A 3 48.44 13.92 8.65
N PRO A 4 47.87 12.79 8.18
CA PRO A 4 46.94 12.73 7.06
C PRO A 4 45.54 13.21 7.43
N SER A 5 44.97 14.12 6.64
CA SER A 5 43.54 14.46 6.72
C SER A 5 42.74 13.47 5.89
N THR A 6 42.36 12.35 6.50
CA THR A 6 41.32 11.47 5.95
C THR A 6 40.00 12.25 6.03
N THR A 7 39.56 12.84 4.92
CA THR A 7 38.18 13.34 4.77
C THR A 7 37.22 12.15 4.79
N ASP A 8 36.92 11.66 5.99
CA ASP A 8 35.79 10.77 6.22
C ASP A 8 34.52 11.62 6.09
N THR A 9 34.03 11.75 4.86
CA THR A 9 32.76 12.44 4.60
C THR A 9 31.68 11.44 4.94
N GLU A 10 31.17 11.52 6.17
CA GLU A 10 30.04 10.70 6.58
C GLU A 10 28.87 10.91 5.59
N PRO A 11 28.20 9.82 5.17
CA PRO A 11 27.05 9.95 4.30
C PRO A 11 26.00 10.80 5.00
N THR A 12 25.43 11.78 4.28
CA THR A 12 24.31 12.57 4.79
C THR A 12 23.23 11.66 5.33
N ALA A 13 22.79 11.91 6.56
CA ALA A 13 21.75 11.11 7.19
C ALA A 13 20.48 11.09 6.32
N PHE A 14 19.94 9.90 6.07
CA PHE A 14 18.77 9.72 5.20
C PHE A 14 17.53 10.47 5.70
N SER A 15 17.39 10.63 7.02
CA SER A 15 16.34 11.44 7.64
C SER A 15 16.43 12.93 7.23
N VAL A 16 17.65 13.47 7.15
CA VAL A 16 17.89 14.84 6.69
C VAL A 16 17.53 14.99 5.22
N PHE A 17 17.88 14.00 4.39
CA PHE A 17 17.43 13.95 2.99
C PHE A 17 15.90 13.96 2.89
N LEU A 18 15.18 13.13 3.64
CA LEU A 18 13.71 13.10 3.60
C LEU A 18 13.06 14.42 4.03
N ALA A 19 13.62 15.08 5.05
CA ALA A 19 13.14 16.38 5.52
C ALA A 19 13.38 17.50 4.48
N GLN A 20 14.42 17.38 3.65
CA GLN A 20 14.74 18.36 2.61
C GLN A 20 14.03 18.05 1.27
N HIS A 21 13.83 16.76 0.98
CA HIS A 21 13.24 16.30 -0.28
C HIS A 21 11.79 16.79 -0.40
N ALA A 22 11.43 17.32 -1.58
CA ALA A 22 10.13 17.91 -1.85
C ALA A 22 9.69 18.96 -0.79
N LYS A 23 10.65 19.68 -0.18
CA LYS A 23 10.44 20.66 0.90
C LYS A 23 9.79 20.06 2.16
N GLY A 24 10.09 18.80 2.46
CA GLY A 24 9.56 18.09 3.64
C GLY A 24 8.24 17.38 3.40
N ARG A 25 7.56 17.62 2.27
CA ARG A 25 6.27 17.01 1.95
C ARG A 25 6.29 15.48 2.00
N THR A 26 7.39 14.86 1.54
CA THR A 26 7.53 13.40 1.58
C THR A 26 7.65 12.88 3.02
N HIS A 27 8.31 13.63 3.90
CA HIS A 27 8.42 13.28 5.33
C HIS A 27 7.06 13.38 6.03
N ASP A 28 6.30 14.45 5.75
CA ASP A 28 4.97 14.67 6.33
C ASP A 28 4.00 13.58 5.86
N GLU A 29 3.97 13.29 4.54
CA GLU A 29 3.11 12.24 3.98
C GLU A 29 3.43 10.85 4.56
N LEU A 30 4.71 10.51 4.73
CA LEU A 30 5.12 9.25 5.36
C LEU A 30 4.66 9.17 6.81
N SER A 31 4.75 10.28 7.54
CA SER A 31 4.37 10.36 8.95
C SER A 31 2.87 10.18 9.13
N GLU A 32 2.06 10.83 8.29
CA GLU A 32 0.61 10.67 8.26
C GLU A 32 0.21 9.23 7.91
N LYS A 33 0.74 8.68 6.81
CA LYS A 33 0.39 7.31 6.39
C LYS A 33 0.87 6.23 7.35
N LEU A 34 1.98 6.46 8.06
CA LEU A 34 2.45 5.56 9.11
C LEU A 34 1.46 5.55 10.29
N ARG A 35 0.98 6.73 10.71
CA ARG A 35 -0.04 6.83 11.75
C ARG A 35 -1.31 6.09 11.36
N ASP A 36 -1.82 6.33 10.15
CA ASP A 36 -3.04 5.69 9.66
C ASP A 36 -2.88 4.17 9.56
N LEU A 37 -1.72 3.71 9.10
CA LEU A 37 -1.40 2.29 9.05
C LEU A 37 -1.44 1.66 10.45
N ILE A 38 -0.81 2.29 11.44
CA ILE A 38 -0.78 1.77 12.82
C ILE A 38 -2.20 1.72 13.41
N LEU A 39 -2.99 2.77 13.21
CA LEU A 39 -4.38 2.82 13.69
C LEU A 39 -5.22 1.72 13.03
N ALA A 40 -5.12 1.54 11.71
CA ALA A 40 -5.87 0.51 11.01
C ALA A 40 -5.43 -0.92 11.39
N VAL A 41 -4.13 -1.14 11.65
CA VAL A 41 -3.64 -2.43 12.15
C VAL A 41 -4.18 -2.73 13.55
N GLN A 42 -4.27 -1.72 14.42
CA GLN A 42 -4.85 -1.88 15.77
C GLN A 42 -6.34 -2.16 15.74
N ASP A 43 -7.09 -1.47 14.87
CA ASP A 43 -8.54 -1.60 14.77
C ASP A 43 -8.96 -2.94 14.12
N ILE A 44 -8.29 -3.33 13.03
CA ILE A 44 -8.68 -4.49 12.21
C ILE A 44 -7.96 -5.77 12.68
N GLY A 45 -6.80 -5.65 13.32
CA GLY A 45 -5.98 -6.76 13.78
C GLY A 45 -5.25 -7.52 12.67
N LYS A 46 -5.23 -6.99 11.45
CA LYS A 46 -4.55 -7.58 10.28
C LYS A 46 -3.31 -6.79 9.91
N ALA A 47 -2.36 -7.45 9.25
CA ALA A 47 -1.15 -6.81 8.77
C ALA A 47 -1.45 -5.79 7.67
N GLY A 48 -0.75 -4.66 7.71
CA GLY A 48 -0.68 -3.69 6.62
C GLY A 48 0.78 -3.36 6.30
N THR A 49 1.01 -2.53 5.28
CA THR A 49 2.37 -2.21 4.81
C THR A 49 2.49 -0.77 4.35
N LEU A 50 3.58 -0.10 4.74
CA LEU A 50 4.02 1.19 4.21
C LEU A 50 5.29 0.97 3.39
N THR A 51 5.40 1.57 2.21
CA THR A 51 6.54 1.42 1.30
C THR A 51 6.97 2.78 0.76
N LEU A 52 8.25 3.11 0.96
CA LEU A 52 8.91 4.23 0.31
C LEU A 52 9.83 3.71 -0.80
N LYS A 53 9.59 4.15 -2.03
CA LYS A 53 10.43 3.84 -3.18
C LYS A 53 11.16 5.09 -3.64
N ILE A 54 12.49 5.03 -3.69
CA ILE A 54 13.34 6.09 -4.23
C ILE A 54 13.89 5.65 -5.58
N GLY A 55 13.51 6.36 -6.64
CA GLY A 55 14.13 6.26 -7.96
C GLY A 55 15.21 7.33 -8.11
N ALA A 56 16.34 6.97 -8.70
CA ALA A 56 17.40 7.90 -9.04
C ALA A 56 17.71 7.81 -10.54
N LYS A 57 17.82 8.95 -11.21
CA LYS A 57 18.17 9.03 -12.63
C LYS A 57 19.18 10.15 -12.84
N ARG A 58 20.27 9.86 -13.53
CA ARG A 58 21.21 10.90 -13.98
C ARG A 58 20.56 11.71 -15.11
N VAL A 59 20.55 13.03 -14.98
CA VAL A 59 20.00 13.94 -15.99
C VAL A 59 21.13 14.56 -16.82
N ASN A 60 22.21 15.01 -16.18
CA ASN A 60 23.38 15.61 -16.82
C ASN A 60 24.65 15.34 -15.99
N ASP A 61 25.78 15.87 -16.42
CA ASP A 61 27.01 15.84 -15.62
C ASP A 61 26.81 16.58 -14.29
N GLY A 62 26.96 15.83 -13.18
CA GLY A 62 26.76 16.35 -11.83
C GLY A 62 25.30 16.51 -11.36
N GLN A 63 24.29 16.19 -12.19
CA GLN A 63 22.88 16.30 -11.80
C GLN A 63 22.19 14.93 -11.76
N VAL A 64 21.64 14.62 -10.60
CA VAL A 64 20.81 13.42 -10.35
C VAL A 64 19.41 13.88 -9.96
N GLU A 65 18.42 13.41 -10.70
CA GLU A 65 17.01 13.52 -10.33
C GLU A 65 16.67 12.37 -9.38
N LEU A 66 16.02 12.72 -8.27
CA LEU A 66 15.51 11.76 -7.30
C LEU A 66 13.98 11.87 -7.30
N ALA A 67 13.31 10.74 -7.43
CA ALA A 67 11.86 10.63 -7.37
C ALA A 67 11.48 9.74 -6.19
N ALA A 68 10.73 10.28 -5.23
CA ALA A 68 10.18 9.52 -4.12
C ALA A 68 8.71 9.16 -4.39
N GLN A 69 8.36 7.89 -4.18
CA GLN A 69 6.99 7.39 -4.27
C GLN A 69 6.62 6.71 -2.95
N VAL A 70 5.49 7.13 -2.36
CA VAL A 70 4.98 6.59 -1.10
C VAL A 70 3.71 5.79 -1.36
N THR A 71 3.75 4.50 -1.06
CA THR A 71 2.61 3.58 -1.22
C THR A 71 2.26 2.94 0.12
N THR A 72 0.97 2.90 0.44
CA THR A 72 0.48 2.27 1.67
C THR A 72 -0.62 1.28 1.33
N LYS A 73 -0.56 0.10 1.94
CA LYS A 73 -1.61 -0.91 1.95
C LYS A 73 -2.15 -0.97 3.37
N LEU A 74 -3.27 -0.31 3.58
CA LEU A 74 -3.99 -0.43 4.84
C LEU A 74 -4.58 -1.84 4.96
N PRO A 75 -4.68 -2.40 6.16
CA PRO A 75 -5.41 -3.64 6.39
C PRO A 75 -6.85 -3.45 5.93
N ASP A 76 -7.37 -4.39 5.16
CA ASP A 76 -8.75 -4.36 4.67
C ASP A 76 -9.58 -5.44 5.34
N ILE A 77 -10.84 -5.12 5.63
CA ILE A 77 -11.84 -6.10 6.05
C ILE A 77 -12.49 -6.58 4.75
N PRO A 78 -12.18 -7.78 4.24
CA PRO A 78 -12.72 -8.24 2.97
C PRO A 78 -14.25 -8.28 3.08
N GLN A 79 -14.93 -7.36 2.41
CA GLN A 79 -16.37 -7.45 2.21
C GLN A 79 -16.65 -8.44 1.09
N ALA A 80 -16.41 -9.72 1.38
CA ALA A 80 -16.78 -10.79 0.47
C ALA A 80 -18.31 -10.97 0.52
N SER A 81 -19.01 -10.42 -0.46
CA SER A 81 -20.38 -10.84 -0.76
C SER A 81 -20.31 -12.09 -1.62
N ILE A 82 -20.96 -13.17 -1.18
CA ILE A 82 -21.08 -14.41 -1.96
C ILE A 82 -22.01 -14.12 -3.15
N TRP A 83 -21.59 -14.48 -4.35
CA TRP A 83 -22.38 -14.44 -5.58
C TRP A 83 -22.43 -15.84 -6.17
N PHE A 84 -23.59 -16.25 -6.67
CA PHE A 84 -23.76 -17.52 -7.39
C PHE A 84 -23.74 -17.24 -8.89
N ALA A 85 -22.98 -18.02 -9.65
CA ALA A 85 -22.96 -17.93 -11.10
C ALA A 85 -24.10 -18.78 -11.69
N THR A 86 -24.90 -18.20 -12.59
CA THR A 86 -25.91 -18.94 -13.36
C THR A 86 -25.26 -19.64 -14.57
N ALA A 87 -25.96 -20.61 -15.14
CA ALA A 87 -25.48 -21.37 -16.31
C ALA A 87 -25.25 -20.50 -17.57
N ASP A 88 -25.91 -19.33 -17.64
CA ASP A 88 -25.78 -18.34 -18.72
C ASP A 88 -24.65 -17.33 -18.48
N GLY A 89 -23.93 -17.41 -17.35
CA GLY A 89 -22.80 -16.54 -17.03
C GLY A 89 -23.17 -15.24 -16.30
N ASP A 90 -24.42 -15.12 -15.85
CA ASP A 90 -24.87 -14.00 -15.01
C ASP A 90 -24.62 -14.28 -13.52
N LEU A 91 -24.48 -13.21 -12.73
CA LEU A 91 -24.27 -13.29 -11.28
C LEU A 91 -25.59 -13.01 -10.56
N THR A 92 -26.06 -13.98 -9.78
CA THR A 92 -27.27 -13.87 -8.96
C THR A 92 -26.95 -13.97 -7.46
N ARG A 93 -27.77 -13.31 -6.63
CA ARG A 93 -27.76 -13.46 -5.18
C ARG A 93 -28.71 -14.55 -4.67
N ASP A 94 -29.63 -14.99 -5.54
CA ASP A 94 -30.59 -16.05 -5.26
C ASP A 94 -30.02 -17.38 -5.76
N ASP A 95 -29.94 -18.37 -4.88
CA ASP A 95 -29.45 -19.69 -5.23
C ASP A 95 -30.48 -20.39 -6.16
N PRO A 96 -30.15 -20.69 -7.42
CA PRO A 96 -31.09 -21.23 -8.39
C PRO A 96 -31.59 -22.65 -8.04
N SER A 97 -30.96 -23.35 -7.08
CA SER A 97 -31.41 -24.67 -6.64
C SER A 97 -32.56 -24.60 -5.62
N GLN A 98 -32.81 -23.43 -5.01
CA GLN A 98 -33.93 -23.23 -4.07
C GLN A 98 -35.32 -23.27 -4.73
N ILE A 99 -35.43 -22.94 -6.03
CA ILE A 99 -36.73 -22.96 -6.72
C ILE A 99 -37.19 -24.40 -6.99
N ALA A 100 -36.25 -25.32 -7.22
CA ALA A 100 -36.58 -26.71 -7.53
C ALA A 100 -37.26 -27.47 -6.37
N LEU A 101 -37.01 -27.06 -5.11
CA LEU A 101 -37.58 -27.75 -3.95
C LEU A 101 -39.04 -27.35 -3.64
N TYR A 102 -39.48 -26.17 -4.09
CA TYR A 102 -40.86 -25.72 -3.89
C TYR A 102 -41.85 -26.27 -4.94
N GLU A 103 -41.38 -26.63 -6.13
CA GLU A 103 -42.24 -27.23 -7.16
C GLU A 103 -42.52 -28.73 -6.93
N GLU A 104 -41.62 -29.46 -6.26
CA GLU A 104 -41.78 -30.91 -6.04
C GLU A 104 -42.74 -31.25 -4.88
N ASN A 105 -42.96 -30.34 -3.92
CA ASN A 105 -43.88 -30.54 -2.79
C ASN A 105 -45.35 -30.15 -3.05
N ARG A 106 -45.67 -29.63 -4.24
CA ARG A 106 -47.06 -29.27 -4.61
C ARG A 106 -47.81 -30.40 -5.33
N ASN A 107 -47.13 -31.51 -5.65
CA ASN A 107 -47.71 -32.62 -6.40
C ASN A 107 -47.70 -33.95 -5.64
N ARG A 108 -47.84 -33.92 -4.30
CA ARG A 108 -48.18 -35.09 -3.48
C ARG A 108 -49.52 -34.92 -2.80
#